data_AF-A0A0D2LRK2-F1
#
_entry.id   AF-A0A0D2LRK2-F1
#
_cell.length_a   1.000
_cell.length_b   1.000
_cell.length_c   1.000
_cell.angle_alpha   90.00
_cell.angle_beta   90.00
_cell.angle_gamma   90.00
#
_symmetry.space_group_name_H-M   'P 1'
#
loop_
_entity.id
_entity.type
_entity.pdbx_description
1 polymer ?
#
loop_
_entity_poly.entity_id
_entity_poly.type
_entity_poly.pdbx_seq_one_letter_code
_entity_poly.pdbx_strand_id
1 'polypeptide(L)'
;MQEELLLLLADEAALELVALAAGHSRDRPFKSDAVLLLDALCEVFKGVDPAAVAAAEAPAARRAAAQAAGPAGRPKPAPRAQGPPPSMRHGRFKSTLVTRHADSARATYQRVGGGAAGAAAAAPAINTKVPDPPSHSAGGALLWQLRRYADSLLEGPYNVLMAHIRRVRNWKRRGAAARAAQTLRLSLPRARSRRAAAARRRPFCGGARAARRLEPGLGISRLEAADFVKWMTLASWATAYVRAKQERELEARGGRRPEEGAASPFGCISATMGWETFALVHKLWVEQAEINPGRNNSKDWPLQHCATRLLREVLGVLDLADRAGTRDDRHAADRLARRLLHDDMKESGLLPVLAKLIKKFSARHEPRSAACVLAEAVHLVLRLYDRLVAREGGKFYV
;
A
#
# COMPACT_ATOMS: atom_id res chain seq x y z
N MET A 1 -14.07 -18.46 -13.22
CA MET A 1 -13.94 -19.10 -11.89
C MET A 1 -13.90 -18.09 -10.74
N GLN A 2 -12.84 -17.28 -10.51
CA GLN A 2 -12.81 -16.36 -9.35
C GLN A 2 -13.99 -15.36 -9.36
N GLU A 3 -14.29 -14.77 -10.51
CA GLU A 3 -15.42 -13.83 -10.65
C GLU A 3 -16.78 -14.49 -10.37
N GLU A 4 -17.03 -15.68 -10.90
CA GLU A 4 -18.26 -16.45 -10.66
C GLU A 4 -18.41 -16.83 -9.19
N LEU A 5 -17.31 -17.22 -8.53
CA LEU A 5 -17.32 -17.52 -7.09
C LEU A 5 -17.63 -16.28 -6.26
N LEU A 6 -17.03 -15.13 -6.57
CA LEU A 6 -17.30 -13.89 -5.85
C LEU A 6 -18.74 -13.40 -6.05
N LEU A 7 -19.30 -13.60 -7.25
CA LEU A 7 -20.72 -13.33 -7.50
C LEU A 7 -21.61 -14.26 -6.68
N LEU A 8 -21.32 -15.56 -6.66
CA LEU A 8 -22.05 -16.54 -5.85
C LEU A 8 -22.00 -16.18 -4.35
N LEU A 9 -20.81 -15.85 -3.82
CA LEU A 9 -20.63 -15.44 -2.42
C LEU A 9 -21.37 -14.14 -2.09
N ALA A 10 -21.50 -13.23 -3.06
CA ALA A 10 -22.27 -12.00 -2.90
C ALA A 10 -23.78 -12.29 -2.92
N ASP A 11 -24.25 -13.16 -3.81
CA ASP A 11 -25.66 -13.52 -3.95
C ASP A 11 -26.18 -14.33 -2.74
N GLU A 12 -25.34 -15.17 -2.13
CA GLU A 12 -25.67 -15.96 -0.94
C GLU A 12 -25.48 -15.20 0.39
N ALA A 13 -25.22 -13.88 0.35
CA ALA A 13 -24.90 -13.05 1.52
C ALA A 13 -23.72 -13.55 2.38
N ALA A 14 -22.88 -14.44 1.85
CA ALA A 14 -21.72 -14.98 2.56
C ALA A 14 -20.70 -13.88 2.89
N LEU A 15 -20.56 -12.89 1.99
CA LEU A 15 -19.71 -11.72 2.24
C LEU A 15 -20.25 -10.87 3.41
N GLU A 16 -21.56 -10.67 3.51
CA GLU A 16 -22.16 -9.92 4.62
C GLU A 16 -21.93 -10.61 5.97
N LEU A 17 -21.99 -11.95 6.00
CA LEU A 17 -21.64 -12.74 7.19
C LEU A 17 -20.17 -12.56 7.59
N VAL A 18 -19.25 -12.51 6.62
CA VAL A 18 -17.82 -12.24 6.88
C VAL A 18 -17.62 -10.84 7.47
N ALA A 19 -18.29 -9.81 6.93
CA ALA A 19 -18.25 -8.46 7.49
C ALA A 19 -18.86 -8.42 8.91
N LEU A 20 -19.98 -9.10 9.14
CA LEU A 20 -20.60 -9.17 10.46
C LEU A 20 -19.66 -9.82 11.49
N ALA A 21 -19.02 -10.94 11.13
CA ALA A 21 -18.04 -11.61 11.97
C ALA A 21 -16.81 -10.73 12.23
N ALA A 22 -16.34 -9.98 11.23
CA ALA A 22 -15.25 -9.01 11.39
C ALA A 22 -15.60 -7.91 12.39
N GLY A 23 -16.86 -7.45 12.40
CA GLY A 23 -17.41 -6.49 13.37
C GLY A 23 -17.41 -7.00 14.81
N HIS A 24 -17.47 -8.32 15.00
CA HIS A 24 -17.45 -8.97 16.31
C HIS A 24 -16.10 -9.65 16.63
N SER A 25 -15.02 -9.33 15.89
CA SER A 25 -13.68 -9.94 16.07
C SER A 25 -13.05 -9.72 17.45
N ARG A 26 -13.66 -8.92 18.32
CA ARG A 26 -13.25 -8.75 19.73
C ARG A 26 -13.90 -9.76 20.68
N ASP A 27 -15.04 -10.28 20.28
CA ASP A 27 -15.92 -11.13 21.08
C ASP A 27 -15.66 -12.60 20.78
N ARG A 28 -16.09 -13.49 21.69
CA ARG A 28 -16.03 -14.94 21.45
C ARG A 28 -17.25 -15.34 20.61
N PRO A 29 -17.12 -16.24 19.63
CA PRO A 29 -15.92 -17.03 19.30
C PRO A 29 -14.91 -16.33 18.36
N PHE A 30 -15.30 -15.27 17.66
CA PHE A 30 -14.56 -14.67 16.53
C PHE A 30 -13.16 -14.11 16.86
N LYS A 31 -12.84 -13.93 18.14
CA LYS A 31 -11.50 -13.52 18.59
C LYS A 31 -10.37 -14.42 18.10
N SER A 32 -10.59 -15.75 18.02
CA SER A 32 -9.59 -16.66 17.44
C SER A 32 -9.51 -16.56 15.92
N ASP A 33 -10.61 -16.17 15.30
CA ASP A 33 -10.82 -16.27 13.86
C ASP A 33 -10.48 -14.98 13.13
N ALA A 34 -10.06 -13.93 13.85
CA ALA A 34 -9.70 -12.64 13.26
C ALA A 34 -8.65 -12.74 12.14
N VAL A 35 -7.69 -13.66 12.24
CA VAL A 35 -6.69 -13.90 11.20
C VAL A 35 -7.31 -14.61 9.99
N LEU A 36 -8.21 -15.56 10.21
CA LEU A 36 -8.95 -16.23 9.14
C LEU A 36 -9.87 -15.25 8.40
N LEU A 37 -10.53 -14.35 9.13
CA LEU A 37 -11.34 -13.27 8.54
C LEU A 37 -10.47 -12.31 7.72
N LEU A 38 -9.27 -11.99 8.19
CA LEU A 38 -8.31 -11.20 7.41
C LEU A 38 -7.93 -11.90 6.09
N ASP A 39 -7.68 -13.21 6.14
CA ASP A 39 -7.36 -14.02 4.96
C ASP A 39 -8.49 -14.00 3.94
N ALA A 40 -9.72 -14.27 4.39
CA ALA A 40 -10.90 -14.23 3.55
C ALA A 40 -11.06 -12.86 2.87
N LEU A 41 -10.93 -11.77 3.62
CA LEU A 41 -10.99 -10.41 3.08
C LEU A 41 -9.88 -10.11 2.07
N CYS A 42 -8.66 -10.60 2.32
CA CYS A 42 -7.56 -10.42 1.38
C CYS A 42 -7.79 -11.17 0.06
N GLU A 43 -8.35 -12.37 0.11
CA GLU A 43 -8.68 -13.14 -1.10
C GLU A 43 -9.85 -12.51 -1.89
N VAL A 44 -10.84 -11.93 -1.21
CA VAL A 44 -11.96 -11.20 -1.86
C VAL A 44 -11.46 -10.03 -2.70
N PHE A 45 -10.51 -9.24 -2.18
CA PHE A 45 -9.99 -8.05 -2.86
C PHE A 45 -8.70 -8.30 -3.66
N LYS A 46 -8.27 -9.55 -3.77
CA LYS A 46 -7.01 -9.91 -4.43
C LYS A 46 -7.04 -9.60 -5.91
N GLY A 47 -6.11 -8.73 -6.33
CA GLY A 47 -5.98 -8.31 -7.74
C GLY A 47 -7.08 -7.36 -8.22
N VAL A 48 -7.95 -6.90 -7.32
CA VAL A 48 -9.00 -5.93 -7.62
C VAL A 48 -8.47 -4.52 -7.40
N ASP A 49 -8.53 -3.68 -8.43
CA ASP A 49 -8.13 -2.28 -8.32
C ASP A 49 -9.12 -1.47 -7.47
N PRO A 50 -8.70 -0.90 -6.32
CA PRO A 50 -9.59 -0.13 -5.46
C PRO A 50 -10.21 1.09 -6.15
N ALA A 51 -9.51 1.72 -7.09
CA ALA A 51 -10.05 2.85 -7.84
C ALA A 51 -11.19 2.42 -8.78
N ALA A 52 -11.03 1.29 -9.47
CA ALA A 52 -12.10 0.69 -10.28
C ALA A 52 -13.34 0.31 -9.45
N VAL A 53 -13.18 -0.19 -8.22
CA VAL A 53 -14.29 -0.48 -7.31
C VAL A 53 -15.00 0.81 -6.88
N ALA A 54 -14.24 1.82 -6.45
CA ALA A 54 -14.82 3.13 -6.09
C ALA A 54 -15.56 3.77 -7.29
N ALA A 55 -15.10 3.49 -8.50
CA ALA A 55 -15.68 3.95 -9.74
C ALA A 55 -16.90 3.18 -10.24
N ALA A 56 -17.18 2.02 -9.66
CA ALA A 56 -18.27 1.17 -10.10
C ALA A 56 -19.62 1.84 -9.85
N GLU A 57 -20.50 1.79 -10.83
CA GLU A 57 -21.85 2.39 -10.75
C GLU A 57 -22.89 1.29 -10.82
N ALA A 58 -24.07 1.57 -10.25
CA ALA A 58 -25.19 0.66 -10.30
C ALA A 58 -25.50 0.25 -11.76
N PRO A 59 -25.76 -1.04 -12.04
CA PRO A 59 -26.09 -1.50 -13.39
C PRO A 59 -27.27 -0.74 -14.01
N ALA A 60 -28.25 -0.34 -13.19
CA ALA A 60 -29.39 0.48 -13.62
C ALA A 60 -28.96 1.89 -14.06
N ALA A 61 -28.06 2.55 -13.30
CA ALA A 61 -27.53 3.86 -13.66
C ALA A 61 -26.75 3.80 -14.98
N ARG A 62 -25.99 2.72 -15.21
CA ARG A 62 -25.29 2.50 -16.49
C ARG A 62 -26.25 2.31 -17.66
N ARG A 63 -27.34 1.56 -17.46
CA ARG A 63 -28.38 1.39 -18.49
C ARG A 63 -29.07 2.72 -18.80
N ALA A 64 -29.40 3.51 -17.77
CA ALA A 64 -29.99 4.84 -17.94
C ALA A 64 -29.03 5.79 -18.67
N ALA A 65 -27.74 5.82 -18.30
CA ALA A 65 -26.72 6.62 -18.96
C ALA A 65 -26.51 6.18 -20.43
N ALA A 66 -26.51 4.87 -20.69
CA ALA A 66 -26.40 4.34 -22.05
C ALA A 66 -27.63 4.66 -22.91
N GLN A 67 -28.83 4.65 -22.32
CA GLN A 67 -30.07 5.06 -23.00
C GLN A 67 -30.08 6.57 -23.26
N ALA A 68 -29.63 7.38 -22.31
CA ALA A 68 -29.54 8.84 -22.45
C ALA A 68 -28.48 9.28 -23.48
N ALA A 69 -27.38 8.55 -23.61
CA ALA A 69 -26.32 8.85 -24.58
C ALA A 69 -26.73 8.63 -26.04
N GLY A 70 -27.84 7.91 -26.29
CA GLY A 70 -28.36 7.61 -27.62
C GLY A 70 -27.39 6.82 -28.53
N PRO A 71 -27.83 6.39 -29.72
CA PRO A 71 -26.97 5.70 -30.68
C PRO A 71 -25.88 6.61 -31.31
N ALA A 72 -26.04 7.93 -31.24
CA ALA A 72 -25.13 8.91 -31.85
C ALA A 72 -23.84 9.16 -31.05
N GLY A 73 -23.79 8.77 -29.77
CA GLY A 73 -22.66 9.03 -28.88
C GLY A 73 -21.57 7.95 -28.86
N ARG A 74 -21.69 6.87 -29.64
CA ARG A 74 -20.64 5.83 -29.66
C ARG A 74 -19.40 6.43 -30.31
N PRO A 75 -18.29 6.66 -29.58
CA PRO A 75 -17.07 7.19 -30.18
C PRO A 75 -16.66 6.24 -31.31
N LYS A 76 -16.59 6.77 -32.53
CA LYS A 76 -16.08 6.05 -33.69
C LYS A 76 -14.74 5.47 -33.24
N PRO A 77 -14.57 4.13 -33.21
CA PRO A 77 -13.39 3.52 -32.61
C PRO A 77 -12.18 4.18 -33.24
N ALA A 78 -11.39 4.88 -32.43
CA ALA A 78 -10.16 5.50 -32.90
C ALA A 78 -9.44 4.44 -33.73
N PRO A 79 -9.07 4.73 -35.00
CA PRO A 79 -8.47 3.73 -35.87
C PRO A 79 -7.32 3.12 -35.07
N ARG A 80 -7.45 1.83 -34.72
CA ARG A 80 -6.41 1.11 -34.00
C ARG A 80 -5.13 1.45 -34.75
N ALA A 81 -4.10 1.87 -34.04
CA ALA A 81 -2.75 1.99 -34.57
C ALA A 81 -2.27 0.57 -34.94
N GLN A 82 -2.87 0.00 -35.98
CA GLN A 82 -2.54 -1.27 -36.59
C GLN A 82 -1.32 -1.01 -37.44
N GLY A 83 -0.18 -1.07 -36.77
CA GLY A 83 1.12 -1.06 -37.40
C GLY A 83 1.55 0.29 -37.96
N PRO A 84 2.83 0.36 -38.38
CA PRO A 84 3.31 1.47 -39.19
C PRO A 84 2.38 1.68 -40.39
N PRO A 85 2.21 2.93 -40.87
CA PRO A 85 1.33 3.22 -42.00
C PRO A 85 1.63 2.24 -43.14
N PRO A 86 0.60 1.66 -43.78
CA PRO A 86 0.81 0.76 -44.90
C PRO A 86 1.74 1.44 -45.89
N SER A 87 2.86 0.80 -46.16
CA SER A 87 3.83 1.28 -47.14
C SER A 87 3.09 1.64 -48.42
N MET A 88 3.21 2.89 -48.88
CA MET A 88 2.64 3.32 -50.17
C MET A 88 3.24 2.55 -51.37
N ARG A 89 4.25 1.72 -51.14
CA ARG A 89 4.88 0.89 -52.16
C ARG A 89 4.26 -0.50 -52.16
N HIS A 90 3.99 -1.01 -53.36
CA HIS A 90 3.51 -2.39 -53.56
C HIS A 90 4.49 -3.40 -52.92
N GLY A 91 3.99 -4.55 -52.46
CA GLY A 91 4.79 -5.59 -51.77
C GLY A 91 5.96 -6.16 -52.59
N ARG A 92 6.08 -5.83 -53.87
CA ARG A 92 7.17 -6.24 -54.76
C ARG A 92 8.28 -5.19 -54.93
N PHE A 93 8.23 -4.06 -54.21
CA PHE A 93 9.23 -3.01 -54.35
C PHE A 93 10.53 -3.45 -53.68
N LYS A 94 11.49 -3.91 -54.48
CA LYS A 94 12.80 -4.38 -54.03
C LYS A 94 13.79 -3.21 -54.05
N SER A 95 13.77 -2.35 -53.03
CA SER A 95 14.94 -1.48 -52.79
C SER A 95 15.91 -2.15 -51.83
N THR A 96 17.19 -2.06 -52.13
CA THR A 96 18.28 -2.43 -51.23
C THR A 96 18.77 -1.16 -50.54
N LEU A 97 18.72 -1.13 -49.21
CA LEU A 97 19.37 -0.09 -48.43
C LEU A 97 20.81 -0.55 -48.15
N VAL A 98 21.78 0.29 -48.52
CA VAL A 98 23.19 0.08 -48.17
C VAL A 98 23.53 1.04 -47.05
N THR A 99 23.58 0.54 -45.83
CA THR A 99 24.10 1.29 -44.69
C THR A 99 25.60 1.07 -44.60
N ARG A 100 26.37 2.16 -44.70
CA ARG A 100 27.81 2.16 -44.41
C ARG A 100 27.99 2.48 -42.93
N HIS A 101 28.62 1.57 -42.19
CA HIS A 101 29.06 1.85 -40.83
C HIS A 101 30.41 2.57 -40.86
N ALA A 102 30.70 3.35 -39.82
CA ALA A 102 31.91 4.18 -39.74
C ALA A 102 33.21 3.35 -39.83
N ASP A 103 33.17 2.07 -39.44
CA ASP A 103 34.27 1.13 -39.61
C ASP A 103 34.21 0.49 -41.00
N SER A 104 35.04 1.01 -41.90
CA SER A 104 34.90 1.01 -43.36
C SER A 104 35.18 -0.31 -44.10
N ALA A 105 34.86 -1.48 -43.54
CA ALA A 105 35.10 -2.77 -44.21
C ALA A 105 33.84 -3.62 -44.46
N ARG A 106 32.68 -3.29 -43.89
CA ARG A 106 31.44 -4.08 -44.07
C ARG A 106 30.26 -3.20 -44.45
N ALA A 107 29.80 -3.37 -45.69
CA ALA A 107 28.49 -2.88 -46.12
C ALA A 107 27.44 -3.97 -45.86
N THR A 108 26.45 -3.68 -45.03
CA THR A 108 25.30 -4.55 -44.81
C THR A 108 24.22 -4.21 -45.82
N TYR A 109 23.92 -5.16 -46.71
CA TYR A 109 22.82 -5.04 -47.65
C TYR A 109 21.55 -5.55 -46.98
N GLN A 110 20.67 -4.63 -46.56
CA GLN A 110 19.38 -5.00 -46.02
C GLN A 110 18.32 -4.86 -47.11
N ARG A 111 17.63 -5.96 -47.42
CA ARG A 111 16.48 -5.95 -48.32
C ARG A 111 15.38 -5.14 -47.64
N VAL A 112 14.94 -4.02 -48.23
CA VAL A 112 13.83 -3.21 -47.74
C VAL A 112 12.52 -3.92 -48.08
N GLY A 113 12.29 -5.06 -47.43
CA GLY A 113 11.09 -5.86 -47.55
C GLY A 113 10.54 -6.13 -46.16
N GLY A 114 9.70 -5.22 -45.67
CA GLY A 114 8.93 -5.39 -44.43
C GLY A 114 9.70 -5.03 -43.16
N GLY A 115 9.45 -3.83 -42.62
CA GLY A 115 9.51 -3.59 -41.18
C GLY A 115 10.85 -3.82 -40.48
N ALA A 116 11.95 -3.29 -41.01
CA ALA A 116 13.20 -3.15 -40.26
C ALA A 116 13.37 -1.71 -39.74
N ALA A 117 12.38 -1.18 -39.02
CA ALA A 117 12.76 -0.41 -37.86
C ALA A 117 13.53 -1.41 -37.01
N GLY A 118 14.83 -1.22 -36.78
CA GLY A 118 15.63 -2.12 -35.96
C GLY A 118 14.88 -2.33 -34.65
N ALA A 119 14.16 -3.45 -34.56
CA ALA A 119 13.46 -3.85 -33.37
C ALA A 119 14.61 -4.11 -32.41
N ALA A 120 14.96 -3.08 -31.64
CA ALA A 120 15.97 -3.14 -30.60
C ALA A 120 15.70 -4.46 -29.89
N ALA A 121 16.62 -5.41 -30.06
CA ALA A 121 16.41 -6.79 -29.68
C ALA A 121 15.81 -6.75 -28.28
N ALA A 122 14.54 -7.14 -28.17
CA ALA A 122 13.75 -6.86 -26.98
C ALA A 122 14.55 -7.42 -25.82
N ALA A 123 15.11 -6.52 -24.99
CA ALA A 123 16.00 -6.94 -23.93
C ALA A 123 15.26 -8.00 -23.12
N PRO A 124 15.91 -9.15 -22.80
CA PRO A 124 15.23 -10.25 -22.16
C PRO A 124 14.48 -9.72 -20.94
N ALA A 125 13.19 -10.04 -20.85
CA ALA A 125 12.35 -9.58 -19.76
C ALA A 125 13.04 -9.94 -18.43
N ILE A 126 13.42 -8.93 -17.66
CA ILE A 126 14.06 -9.14 -16.36
C ILE A 126 12.97 -9.73 -15.45
N ASN A 127 13.05 -11.03 -15.19
CA ASN A 127 12.16 -11.69 -14.24
C ASN A 127 12.46 -11.14 -12.84
N THR A 128 11.57 -10.29 -12.34
CA THR A 128 11.62 -9.75 -10.98
C THR A 128 11.28 -10.86 -9.99
N LYS A 129 11.91 -10.84 -8.81
CA LYS A 129 11.60 -11.82 -7.74
C LYS A 129 10.19 -11.66 -7.18
N VAL A 130 9.65 -10.44 -7.23
CA VAL A 130 8.28 -10.13 -6.83
C VAL A 130 7.47 -9.89 -8.10
N PRO A 131 6.45 -10.72 -8.39
CA PRO A 131 5.55 -10.48 -9.51
C PRO A 131 4.71 -9.23 -9.23
N ASP A 132 4.38 -8.49 -10.28
CA ASP A 132 3.34 -7.47 -10.16
C ASP A 132 2.04 -8.13 -9.70
N PRO A 133 1.27 -7.49 -8.79
CA PRO A 133 -0.02 -8.03 -8.39
C PRO A 133 -0.88 -8.22 -9.64
N PRO A 134 -1.52 -9.38 -9.82
CA PRO A 134 -2.32 -9.63 -11.00
C PRO A 134 -3.45 -8.60 -11.05
N SER A 135 -3.48 -7.78 -12.10
CA SER A 135 -4.60 -6.87 -12.33
C SER A 135 -5.68 -7.62 -13.09
N HIS A 136 -6.77 -7.99 -12.42
CA HIS A 136 -7.91 -8.61 -13.08
C HIS A 136 -8.88 -7.53 -13.53
N SER A 137 -9.24 -7.50 -14.80
CA SER A 137 -10.35 -6.70 -15.29
C SER A 137 -11.66 -7.40 -14.88
N ALA A 138 -12.16 -7.09 -13.68
CA ALA A 138 -13.44 -7.60 -13.21
C ALA A 138 -14.60 -6.99 -13.99
N GLY A 139 -15.66 -7.76 -14.22
CA GLY A 139 -16.89 -7.28 -14.83
C GLY A 139 -17.54 -6.15 -14.04
N GLY A 140 -18.25 -5.26 -14.73
CA GLY A 140 -18.91 -4.11 -14.11
C GLY A 140 -19.91 -4.46 -13.01
N ALA A 141 -20.59 -5.60 -13.13
CA ALA A 141 -21.52 -6.09 -12.12
C ALA A 141 -20.79 -6.54 -10.84
N LEU A 142 -19.71 -7.30 -10.97
CA LEU A 142 -18.89 -7.71 -9.84
C LEU A 142 -18.28 -6.49 -9.13
N LEU A 143 -17.72 -5.53 -9.87
CA LEU A 143 -17.16 -4.31 -9.28
C LEU A 143 -18.20 -3.52 -8.47
N TRP A 144 -19.44 -3.46 -8.94
CA TRP A 144 -20.53 -2.82 -8.19
C TRP A 144 -20.88 -3.58 -6.91
N GLN A 145 -20.95 -4.91 -6.95
CA GLN A 145 -21.20 -5.71 -5.74
C GLN A 145 -20.05 -5.57 -4.74
N LEU A 146 -18.80 -5.62 -5.20
CA LEU A 146 -17.62 -5.40 -4.36
C LEU A 146 -17.61 -3.99 -3.75
N ARG A 147 -18.13 -2.98 -4.47
CA ARG A 147 -18.30 -1.61 -3.93
C ARG A 147 -19.29 -1.60 -2.76
N ARG A 148 -20.47 -2.20 -2.94
CA ARG A 148 -21.48 -2.32 -1.85
C ARG A 148 -20.90 -3.05 -0.64
N TYR A 149 -20.19 -4.14 -0.89
CA TYR A 149 -19.54 -4.91 0.16
C TYR A 149 -18.45 -4.11 0.88
N ALA A 150 -17.58 -3.41 0.13
CA ALA A 150 -16.53 -2.57 0.70
C ALA A 150 -17.11 -1.42 1.54
N ASP A 151 -18.19 -0.77 1.06
CA ASP A 151 -18.90 0.27 1.81
C ASP A 151 -19.44 -0.29 3.13
N SER A 152 -20.15 -1.43 3.10
CA SER A 152 -20.65 -2.12 4.32
C SER A 152 -19.54 -2.52 5.29
N LEU A 153 -18.43 -3.07 4.78
CA LEU A 153 -17.26 -3.44 5.59
C LEU A 153 -16.64 -2.22 6.28
N LEU A 154 -16.61 -1.07 5.59
CA LEU A 154 -15.99 0.17 6.07
C LEU A 154 -16.86 0.97 7.03
N GLU A 155 -18.19 0.76 7.05
CA GLU A 155 -19.10 1.41 8.00
C GLU A 155 -18.83 1.07 9.47
N GLY A 156 -18.05 0.02 9.75
CA GLY A 156 -17.66 -0.31 11.12
C GLY A 156 -16.73 -1.53 11.25
N PRO A 157 -17.08 -2.68 10.65
CA PRO A 157 -16.34 -3.93 10.85
C PRO A 157 -14.83 -3.86 10.60
N TYR A 158 -14.42 -3.13 9.55
CA TYR A 158 -13.02 -2.90 9.22
C TYR A 158 -12.23 -2.34 10.41
N ASN A 159 -12.71 -1.27 11.03
CA ASN A 159 -12.00 -0.62 12.12
C ASN A 159 -11.87 -1.55 13.33
N VAL A 160 -12.90 -2.36 13.61
CA VAL A 160 -12.88 -3.32 14.73
C VAL A 160 -11.83 -4.40 14.48
N LEU A 161 -11.87 -5.03 13.30
CA LEU A 161 -10.95 -6.08 12.89
C LEU A 161 -9.50 -5.60 12.85
N MET A 162 -9.23 -4.51 12.13
CA MET A 162 -7.88 -3.99 11.95
C MET A 162 -7.26 -3.54 13.27
N ALA A 163 -8.05 -2.90 14.14
CA ALA A 163 -7.59 -2.55 15.48
C ALA A 163 -7.35 -3.77 16.36
N HIS A 164 -8.20 -4.80 16.26
CA HIS A 164 -8.04 -6.04 17.02
C HIS A 164 -6.73 -6.74 16.65
N ILE A 165 -6.54 -7.02 15.36
CA ILE A 165 -5.36 -7.69 14.81
C ILE A 165 -4.08 -6.95 15.19
N ARG A 166 -4.07 -5.62 15.06
CA ARG A 166 -2.94 -4.76 15.46
C ARG A 166 -2.66 -4.82 16.98
N ARG A 167 -3.69 -4.88 17.82
CA ARG A 167 -3.58 -4.86 19.31
C ARG A 167 -3.09 -6.17 19.91
N VAL A 168 -3.14 -7.30 19.20
CA VAL A 168 -2.62 -8.61 19.69
C VAL A 168 -1.15 -8.51 20.15
N ARG A 169 -0.43 -7.44 19.79
CA ARG A 169 0.80 -6.92 20.39
C ARG A 169 0.90 -7.00 21.94
N ASN A 170 -0.14 -6.63 22.70
CA ASN A 170 0.06 -6.27 24.13
C ASN A 170 -0.19 -7.38 25.18
N TRP A 171 -0.88 -8.46 24.86
CA TRP A 171 -1.33 -9.45 25.87
C TRP A 171 -0.19 -10.28 26.54
N LYS A 172 0.86 -10.66 25.79
CA LYS A 172 1.98 -11.49 26.27
C LYS A 172 3.08 -10.66 26.92
N ARG A 173 3.28 -9.38 26.63
CA ARG A 173 4.19 -8.55 27.45
C ARG A 173 3.63 -8.35 28.85
N ARG A 174 2.32 -8.18 29.01
CA ARG A 174 1.67 -8.20 30.34
C ARG A 174 1.69 -9.60 30.96
N GLY A 175 1.41 -10.66 30.19
CA GLY A 175 1.45 -12.03 30.72
C GLY A 175 2.84 -12.59 31.01
N ALA A 176 3.88 -12.18 30.29
CA ALA A 176 5.27 -12.59 30.51
C ALA A 176 5.95 -11.71 31.56
N ALA A 177 5.65 -10.41 31.62
CA ALA A 177 6.07 -9.57 32.74
C ALA A 177 5.32 -9.93 34.03
N ALA A 178 4.02 -10.28 33.96
CA ALA A 178 3.28 -10.80 35.10
C ALA A 178 3.79 -12.17 35.53
N ARG A 179 4.08 -13.09 34.60
CA ARG A 179 4.69 -14.38 34.93
C ARG A 179 6.12 -14.21 35.47
N ALA A 180 6.96 -13.38 34.86
CA ALA A 180 8.29 -13.08 35.38
C ALA A 180 8.25 -12.39 36.75
N ALA A 181 7.31 -11.48 36.98
CA ALA A 181 7.08 -10.85 38.29
C ALA A 181 6.51 -11.84 39.32
N GLN A 182 5.71 -12.81 38.88
CA GLN A 182 5.17 -13.88 39.72
C GLN A 182 6.25 -14.91 40.06
N THR A 183 7.12 -15.26 39.12
CA THR A 183 8.31 -16.09 39.35
C THR A 183 9.30 -15.37 40.28
N LEU A 184 9.53 -14.05 40.10
CA LEU A 184 10.35 -13.24 41.00
C LEU A 184 9.75 -13.10 42.40
N ARG A 185 8.41 -13.03 42.54
CA ARG A 185 7.74 -13.05 43.85
C ARG A 185 7.82 -14.41 44.54
N LEU A 186 7.90 -15.49 43.78
CA LEU A 186 8.02 -16.86 44.31
C LEU A 186 9.48 -17.28 44.57
N SER A 187 10.46 -16.57 44.01
CA SER A 187 11.90 -16.87 44.18
C SER A 187 12.65 -15.93 45.13
N LEU A 188 11.96 -14.98 45.78
CA LEU A 188 12.55 -14.13 46.82
C LEU A 188 12.33 -14.78 48.20
N PRO A 189 13.35 -15.43 48.80
CA PRO A 189 13.30 -15.76 50.22
C PRO A 189 13.19 -14.45 51.01
N ARG A 190 12.36 -14.45 52.07
CA ARG A 190 12.24 -13.38 53.06
C ARG A 190 13.58 -13.20 53.81
N ALA A 191 14.59 -12.64 53.15
CA ALA A 191 15.85 -12.26 53.77
C ALA A 191 15.72 -10.80 54.22
N ARG A 192 15.54 -10.64 55.53
CA ARG A 192 15.65 -9.37 56.25
C ARG A 192 16.96 -8.65 55.89
N SER A 193 16.84 -7.36 55.56
CA SER A 193 17.68 -6.26 56.04
C SER A 193 19.16 -6.57 56.33
N ARG A 194 20.07 -5.99 55.54
CA ARG A 194 21.12 -5.05 56.00
C ARG A 194 22.09 -4.69 54.87
N ARG A 195 22.28 -3.36 54.68
CA ARG A 195 23.52 -2.67 54.20
C ARG A 195 23.99 -3.03 52.78
N ALA A 196 24.70 -2.21 52.02
CA ALA A 196 25.01 -0.79 52.00
C ALA A 196 25.52 -0.49 50.57
N ALA A 197 25.57 0.80 50.26
CA ALA A 197 26.15 1.41 49.07
C ALA A 197 27.44 0.75 48.52
N ALA A 198 27.48 0.50 47.19
CA ALA A 198 28.70 0.65 46.38
C ALA A 198 28.42 0.53 44.86
N ALA A 199 29.04 1.44 44.10
CA ALA A 199 29.50 1.28 42.72
C ALA A 199 28.47 1.10 41.58
N ARG A 200 27.95 2.23 41.11
CA ARG A 200 27.47 2.42 39.73
C ARG A 200 28.66 2.51 38.78
N ARG A 201 28.94 1.46 38.01
CA ARG A 201 29.50 1.53 36.64
C ARG A 201 28.98 0.35 35.84
N ARG A 202 28.08 0.61 34.88
CA ARG A 202 27.75 -0.36 33.83
C ARG A 202 28.52 0.02 32.56
N PRO A 203 29.31 -0.88 31.97
CA PRO A 203 29.94 -0.61 30.69
C PRO A 203 28.89 -0.61 29.58
N PHE A 204 28.98 0.40 28.74
CA PHE A 204 28.25 0.53 27.49
C PHE A 204 29.04 -0.27 26.43
N CYS A 205 28.64 -1.52 26.20
CA CYS A 205 29.04 -2.31 25.02
C CYS A 205 27.74 -2.60 24.26
N GLY A 206 27.52 -2.22 23.01
CA GLY A 206 28.46 -2.01 21.92
C GLY A 206 28.51 -3.25 21.03
N GLY A 207 27.55 -3.36 20.10
CA GLY A 207 27.72 -4.00 18.79
C GLY A 207 27.72 -5.54 18.69
N ALA A 208 27.00 -6.03 17.67
CA ALA A 208 27.30 -7.26 16.92
C ALA A 208 26.83 -8.66 17.41
N ARG A 209 25.94 -8.79 18.41
CA ARG A 209 25.28 -10.10 18.71
C ARG A 209 23.74 -10.10 18.70
N ALA A 210 23.12 -9.11 18.06
CA ALA A 210 21.66 -9.02 17.92
C ALA A 210 21.10 -9.52 16.57
N ALA A 211 21.92 -10.16 15.72
CA ALA A 211 21.55 -10.54 14.35
C ALA A 211 21.31 -12.05 14.14
N ARG A 212 21.05 -12.83 15.19
CA ARG A 212 20.73 -14.26 15.09
C ARG A 212 19.46 -14.61 15.84
N ARG A 213 18.34 -14.32 15.19
CA ARG A 213 16.97 -14.89 15.28
C ARG A 213 16.00 -13.77 14.90
N LEU A 214 15.83 -13.56 13.60
CA LEU A 214 14.64 -12.89 13.08
C LEU A 214 13.48 -13.87 13.29
N GLU A 215 12.92 -13.89 14.50
CA GLU A 215 11.67 -14.60 14.75
C GLU A 215 10.55 -13.97 13.91
N PRO A 216 9.57 -14.76 13.43
CA PRO A 216 8.43 -14.22 12.69
C PRO A 216 7.81 -13.04 13.45
N GLY A 217 7.71 -11.87 12.81
CA GLY A 217 7.01 -10.71 13.36
C GLY A 217 7.83 -9.59 14.01
N LEU A 218 9.12 -9.40 13.69
CA LEU A 218 9.94 -8.18 14.01
C LEU A 218 9.90 -7.68 15.48
N GLY A 219 9.39 -8.48 16.42
CA GLY A 219 9.03 -8.05 17.77
C GLY A 219 7.93 -6.96 17.85
N ILE A 220 7.24 -6.66 16.74
CA ILE A 220 6.21 -5.59 16.66
C ILE A 220 4.79 -6.17 16.57
N SER A 221 4.62 -7.35 15.98
CA SER A 221 3.34 -8.07 15.87
C SER A 221 3.48 -9.53 16.29
N ARG A 222 2.38 -10.19 16.69
CA ARG A 222 2.33 -11.66 16.85
C ARG A 222 1.86 -12.38 15.60
N LEU A 223 1.44 -11.62 14.60
CA LEU A 223 1.12 -12.18 13.31
C LEU A 223 2.37 -12.84 12.75
N GLU A 224 2.15 -13.97 12.09
CA GLU A 224 3.17 -14.53 11.22
C GLU A 224 3.49 -13.52 10.12
N ALA A 225 4.69 -13.63 9.53
CA ALA A 225 5.12 -12.69 8.49
C ALA A 225 4.10 -12.62 7.34
N ALA A 226 3.55 -13.77 6.93
CA ALA A 226 2.52 -13.86 5.90
C ALA A 226 1.24 -13.09 6.27
N ASP A 227 0.70 -13.28 7.47
CA ASP A 227 -0.52 -12.60 7.91
C ASP A 227 -0.30 -11.10 8.09
N PHE A 228 0.91 -10.71 8.44
CA PHE A 228 1.26 -9.29 8.54
C PHE A 228 1.33 -8.62 7.15
N VAL A 229 1.83 -9.31 6.14
CA VAL A 229 1.76 -8.87 4.73
C VAL A 229 0.30 -8.72 4.30
N LYS A 230 -0.57 -9.69 4.64
CA LYS A 230 -2.02 -9.62 4.36
C LYS A 230 -2.67 -8.43 5.05
N TRP A 231 -2.36 -8.18 6.32
CA TRP A 231 -2.85 -7.03 7.08
C TRP A 231 -2.47 -5.71 6.40
N MET A 232 -1.22 -5.53 6.00
CA MET A 232 -0.78 -4.32 5.28
C MET A 232 -1.41 -4.21 3.89
N THR A 233 -1.62 -5.34 3.22
CA THR A 233 -2.26 -5.38 1.90
C THR A 233 -3.70 -4.90 1.99
N LEU A 234 -4.50 -5.46 2.90
CA LEU A 234 -5.88 -5.02 3.12
C LEU A 234 -5.94 -3.57 3.62
N ALA A 235 -5.02 -3.17 4.51
CA ALA A 235 -4.92 -1.79 4.96
C ALA A 235 -4.69 -0.82 3.80
N SER A 236 -3.75 -1.14 2.91
CA SER A 236 -3.43 -0.32 1.74
C SER A 236 -4.60 -0.28 0.76
N TRP A 237 -5.26 -1.42 0.52
CA TRP A 237 -6.40 -1.51 -0.38
C TRP A 237 -7.57 -0.65 0.11
N ALA A 238 -7.96 -0.79 1.38
CA ALA A 238 -9.05 -0.01 1.97
C ALA A 238 -8.75 1.49 1.99
N THR A 239 -7.52 1.87 2.31
CA THR A 239 -7.08 3.28 2.30
C THR A 239 -7.13 3.86 0.89
N ALA A 240 -6.65 3.11 -0.11
CA ALA A 240 -6.72 3.48 -1.52
C ALA A 240 -8.17 3.60 -2.02
N TYR A 241 -9.06 2.68 -1.62
CA TYR A 241 -10.47 2.71 -1.98
C TYR A 241 -11.16 3.97 -1.44
N VAL A 242 -10.99 4.27 -0.14
CA VAL A 242 -11.54 5.49 0.46
C VAL A 242 -10.97 6.74 -0.20
N ARG A 243 -9.66 6.77 -0.48
CA ARG A 243 -9.04 7.90 -1.18
C ARG A 243 -9.66 8.13 -2.56
N ALA A 244 -9.78 7.08 -3.38
CA ALA A 244 -10.37 7.17 -4.71
C ALA A 244 -11.85 7.61 -4.68
N LYS A 245 -12.62 7.10 -3.70
CA LYS A 245 -14.01 7.52 -3.48
C LYS A 245 -14.09 9.02 -3.14
N GLN A 246 -13.23 9.49 -2.24
CA GLN A 246 -13.20 10.89 -1.79
C GLN A 246 -12.64 11.85 -2.84
N GLU A 247 -11.69 11.43 -3.68
CA GLU A 247 -11.23 12.20 -4.83
C GLU A 247 -12.38 12.46 -5.81
N ARG A 248 -13.16 11.42 -6.14
CA ARG A 248 -14.34 11.54 -7.01
C ARG A 248 -15.42 12.44 -6.41
N GLU A 249 -15.69 12.30 -5.10
CA GLU A 249 -16.66 13.15 -4.41
C GLU A 249 -16.20 14.63 -4.38
N LEU A 250 -14.91 14.88 -4.18
CA LEU A 250 -14.34 16.23 -4.24
C LEU A 250 -14.44 16.83 -5.64
N GLU A 251 -14.15 16.05 -6.68
CA GLU A 251 -14.32 16.45 -8.09
C GLU A 251 -15.78 16.77 -8.40
N ALA A 252 -16.71 15.92 -7.99
CA ALA A 252 -18.15 16.13 -8.18
C ALA A 252 -18.67 17.39 -7.47
N ARG A 253 -18.06 17.78 -6.34
CA ARG A 253 -18.37 19.02 -5.61
C ARG A 253 -17.71 20.26 -6.21
N GLY A 254 -16.87 20.11 -7.25
CA GLY A 254 -16.09 21.19 -7.83
C GLY A 254 -15.00 21.70 -6.89
N GLY A 255 -14.40 20.81 -6.08
CA GLY A 255 -13.40 21.17 -5.08
C GLY A 255 -13.96 21.84 -3.83
N ARG A 256 -15.29 21.96 -3.70
CA ARG A 256 -15.93 22.50 -2.49
C ARG A 256 -15.78 21.54 -1.32
N ARG A 257 -15.47 22.12 -0.16
CA ARG A 257 -15.32 21.41 1.11
C ARG A 257 -16.66 20.85 1.58
N PRO A 258 -16.64 19.78 2.41
CA PRO A 258 -17.86 19.30 3.06
C PRO A 258 -18.44 20.39 3.97
N GLU A 259 -19.76 20.36 4.13
CA GLU A 259 -20.49 21.25 5.04
C GLU A 259 -20.06 21.04 6.49
N GLU A 260 -20.21 22.09 7.31
CA GLU A 260 -19.89 22.02 8.73
C GLU A 260 -20.89 21.07 9.43
N GLY A 261 -20.37 20.10 10.18
CA GLY A 261 -21.17 19.05 10.83
C GLY A 261 -21.36 17.77 10.00
N ALA A 262 -20.86 17.71 8.77
CA ALA A 262 -20.85 16.46 8.00
C ALA A 262 -20.02 15.37 8.71
N ALA A 263 -20.43 14.11 8.55
CA ALA A 263 -19.65 12.98 9.05
C ALA A 263 -18.25 12.94 8.40
N SER A 264 -17.23 12.52 9.15
CA SER A 264 -15.87 12.39 8.64
C SER A 264 -15.82 11.38 7.48
N PRO A 265 -15.41 11.79 6.27
CA PRO A 265 -15.23 10.87 5.15
C PRO A 265 -14.11 9.84 5.36
N PHE A 266 -13.22 10.06 6.35
CA PHE A 266 -12.07 9.19 6.63
C PHE A 266 -12.24 8.37 7.91
N GLY A 267 -13.35 8.55 8.65
CA GLY A 267 -13.59 7.86 9.92
C GLY A 267 -13.60 6.33 9.79
N CYS A 268 -14.04 5.82 8.64
CA CYS A 268 -14.10 4.39 8.31
C CYS A 268 -12.73 3.69 8.25
N ILE A 269 -11.63 4.43 8.09
CA ILE A 269 -10.25 3.90 8.07
C ILE A 269 -9.40 4.38 9.27
N SER A 270 -10.04 4.90 10.32
CA SER A 270 -9.35 5.42 11.51
C SER A 270 -8.44 4.40 12.20
N ALA A 271 -8.75 3.10 12.12
CA ALA A 271 -7.92 2.05 12.70
C ALA A 271 -6.53 1.93 12.04
N THR A 272 -6.40 2.29 10.77
CA THR A 272 -5.15 2.25 9.99
C THR A 272 -4.52 3.62 9.79
N MET A 273 -5.26 4.71 10.01
CA MET A 273 -4.77 6.10 9.93
C MET A 273 -4.20 6.68 11.24
N GLY A 274 -4.04 5.85 12.28
CA GLY A 274 -3.45 6.27 13.56
C GLY A 274 -1.92 6.32 13.58
N TRP A 275 -1.35 7.10 14.51
CA TRP A 275 0.11 7.18 14.73
C TRP A 275 0.76 5.81 14.96
N GLU A 276 0.07 4.88 15.62
CA GLU A 276 0.63 3.55 15.89
C GLU A 276 0.85 2.75 14.60
N THR A 277 -0.02 2.91 13.61
CA THR A 277 0.16 2.28 12.30
C THR A 277 1.32 2.94 11.56
N PHE A 278 1.38 4.28 11.59
CA PHE A 278 2.49 5.00 10.98
C PHE A 278 3.84 4.58 11.59
N ALA A 279 3.96 4.63 12.91
CA ALA A 279 5.20 4.27 13.62
C ALA A 279 5.62 2.80 13.36
N LEU A 280 4.64 1.90 13.22
CA LEU A 280 4.86 0.52 12.81
C LEU A 280 5.45 0.43 11.41
N VAL A 281 4.79 1.04 10.41
CA VAL A 281 5.22 1.03 9.01
C VAL A 281 6.59 1.69 8.87
N HIS A 282 6.79 2.84 9.50
CA HIS A 282 8.07 3.54 9.50
C HIS A 282 9.20 2.71 10.09
N LYS A 283 8.99 2.06 11.25
CA LYS A 283 10.00 1.21 11.86
C LYS A 283 10.39 0.04 10.95
N LEU A 284 9.39 -0.67 10.42
CA LEU A 284 9.62 -1.76 9.47
C LEU A 284 10.44 -1.29 8.29
N TRP A 285 10.16 -0.08 7.85
CA TRP A 285 10.73 0.46 6.66
C TRP A 285 12.19 0.88 6.83
N VAL A 286 12.52 1.53 7.95
CA VAL A 286 13.91 1.76 8.39
C VAL A 286 14.66 0.43 8.46
N GLU A 287 14.06 -0.59 9.08
CA GLU A 287 14.68 -1.91 9.20
C GLU A 287 14.93 -2.57 7.83
N GLN A 288 13.97 -2.51 6.89
CA GLN A 288 14.14 -3.05 5.53
C GLN A 288 15.11 -2.24 4.66
N ALA A 289 15.20 -0.92 4.87
CA ALA A 289 16.13 -0.05 4.15
C ALA A 289 17.60 -0.32 4.56
N GLU A 290 17.85 -0.70 5.82
CA GLU A 290 19.19 -1.03 6.32
C GLU A 290 19.66 -2.43 5.91
N ILE A 291 18.75 -3.34 5.52
CA ILE A 291 19.12 -4.67 5.01
C ILE A 291 19.75 -4.54 3.62
N ASN A 292 21.05 -4.86 3.53
CA ASN A 292 21.78 -4.90 2.27
C ASN A 292 21.58 -6.26 1.56
N PRO A 293 20.91 -6.29 0.39
CA PRO A 293 20.55 -7.53 -0.29
C PRO A 293 21.77 -8.33 -0.79
N GLY A 294 22.91 -7.67 -1.03
CA GLY A 294 24.15 -8.32 -1.48
C GLY A 294 24.90 -9.11 -0.41
N ARG A 295 24.55 -8.95 0.89
CA ARG A 295 25.20 -9.67 1.99
C ARG A 295 24.28 -10.70 2.65
N ASN A 296 22.97 -10.42 2.71
CA ASN A 296 22.01 -11.28 3.37
C ASN A 296 20.81 -11.55 2.45
N ASN A 297 20.52 -12.83 2.19
CA ASN A 297 19.28 -13.29 1.54
C ASN A 297 18.03 -13.13 2.44
N SER A 298 18.13 -12.39 3.55
CA SER A 298 17.07 -12.23 4.54
C SER A 298 16.09 -11.10 4.22
N LYS A 299 16.23 -10.43 3.06
CA LYS A 299 15.37 -9.30 2.70
C LYS A 299 14.00 -9.80 2.24
N ASP A 300 12.96 -9.37 2.95
CA ASP A 300 11.58 -9.71 2.65
C ASP A 300 10.98 -8.64 1.73
N TRP A 301 11.10 -8.88 0.42
CA TRP A 301 10.63 -7.96 -0.60
C TRP A 301 9.10 -7.77 -0.58
N PRO A 302 8.26 -8.82 -0.44
CA PRO A 302 6.82 -8.64 -0.24
C PRO A 302 6.49 -7.71 0.92
N LEU A 303 7.15 -7.88 2.07
CA LEU A 303 6.95 -7.05 3.24
C LEU A 303 7.32 -5.58 2.97
N GLN A 304 8.49 -5.33 2.36
CA GLN A 304 8.89 -3.97 1.98
C GLN A 304 7.88 -3.34 1.02
N HIS A 305 7.42 -4.08 0.01
CA HIS A 305 6.49 -3.56 -0.99
C HIS A 305 5.14 -3.20 -0.37
N CYS A 306 4.55 -4.09 0.43
CA CYS A 306 3.28 -3.82 1.11
C CYS A 306 3.39 -2.67 2.11
N ALA A 307 4.50 -2.56 2.85
CA ALA A 307 4.74 -1.44 3.76
C ALA A 307 4.85 -0.10 3.01
N THR A 308 5.60 -0.07 1.91
CA THR A 308 5.78 1.13 1.07
C THR A 308 4.45 1.56 0.44
N ARG A 309 3.66 0.59 -0.03
CA ARG A 309 2.32 0.85 -0.58
C ARG A 309 1.39 1.43 0.48
N LEU A 310 1.31 0.83 1.67
CA LEU A 310 0.50 1.36 2.76
C LEU A 310 0.93 2.79 3.15
N LEU A 311 2.24 3.06 3.22
CA LEU A 311 2.74 4.40 3.48
C LEU A 311 2.27 5.41 2.42
N ARG A 312 2.42 5.08 1.13
CA ARG A 312 1.94 5.91 0.01
C ARG A 312 0.45 6.22 0.15
N GLU A 313 -0.37 5.25 0.52
CA GLU A 313 -1.80 5.48 0.73
C GLU A 313 -2.10 6.37 1.94
N VAL A 314 -1.43 6.14 3.07
CA VAL A 314 -1.59 6.98 4.27
C VAL A 314 -1.19 8.43 3.97
N LEU A 315 -0.06 8.65 3.30
CA LEU A 315 0.37 9.99 2.87
C LEU A 315 -0.64 10.64 1.92
N GLY A 316 -1.18 9.87 0.97
CA GLY A 316 -2.20 10.35 0.04
C GLY A 316 -3.48 10.77 0.74
N VAL A 317 -3.92 10.02 1.76
CA VAL A 317 -5.08 10.39 2.58
C VAL A 317 -4.78 11.63 3.42
N LEU A 318 -3.57 11.81 3.95
CA LEU A 318 -3.21 13.04 4.67
C LEU A 318 -3.18 14.29 3.78
N ASP A 319 -2.79 14.14 2.51
CA ASP A 319 -2.91 15.22 1.52
C ASP A 319 -4.38 15.50 1.17
N LEU A 320 -5.18 14.45 0.94
CA LEU A 320 -6.58 14.58 0.55
C LEU A 320 -7.46 15.10 1.69
N ALA A 321 -7.22 14.68 2.93
CA ALA A 321 -7.97 15.11 4.11
C ALA A 321 -7.93 16.62 4.31
N ASP A 322 -6.86 17.28 3.86
CA ASP A 322 -6.75 18.73 3.90
C ASP A 322 -7.77 19.44 2.98
N ARG A 323 -8.08 18.80 1.85
CA ARG A 323 -8.93 19.34 0.79
C ARG A 323 -10.38 18.89 0.91
N ALA A 324 -10.59 17.61 1.19
CA ALA A 324 -11.89 16.94 1.22
C ALA A 324 -12.42 16.64 2.64
N GLY A 325 -11.58 16.70 3.66
CA GLY A 325 -11.95 16.34 5.03
C GLY A 325 -12.75 17.40 5.77
N THR A 326 -13.40 16.98 6.85
CA THR A 326 -14.04 17.87 7.83
C THR A 326 -13.00 18.69 8.59
N ARG A 327 -13.43 19.63 9.44
CA ARG A 327 -12.51 20.41 10.30
C ARG A 327 -11.64 19.50 11.16
N ASP A 328 -12.22 18.46 11.75
CA ASP A 328 -11.50 17.54 12.62
C ASP A 328 -10.52 16.65 11.85
N ASP A 329 -10.89 16.21 10.64
CA ASP A 329 -9.99 15.46 9.76
C ASP A 329 -8.75 16.28 9.39
N ARG A 330 -8.95 17.56 9.05
CA ARG A 330 -7.86 18.48 8.72
C ARG A 330 -6.92 18.66 9.91
N HIS A 331 -7.46 18.89 11.11
CA HIS A 331 -6.66 19.01 12.33
C HIS A 331 -5.92 17.71 12.66
N ALA A 332 -6.57 16.56 12.51
CA ALA A 332 -5.94 15.26 12.74
C ALA A 332 -4.82 15.00 11.73
N ALA A 333 -5.07 15.27 10.44
CA ALA A 333 -4.10 15.11 9.36
C ALA A 333 -2.91 16.05 9.53
N ASP A 334 -3.15 17.31 9.90
CA ASP A 334 -2.11 18.30 10.16
C ASP A 334 -1.22 17.89 11.34
N ARG A 335 -1.81 17.51 12.48
CA ARG A 335 -1.05 16.99 13.64
C ARG A 335 -0.22 15.76 13.28
N LEU A 336 -0.78 14.83 12.51
CA LEU A 336 -0.07 13.61 12.10
C LEU A 336 1.06 13.93 11.13
N ALA A 337 0.84 14.79 10.14
CA ALA A 337 1.84 15.22 9.16
C ALA A 337 3.01 15.97 9.84
N ARG A 338 2.72 16.83 10.82
CA ARG A 338 3.76 17.52 11.60
C ARG A 338 4.62 16.54 12.39
N ARG A 339 3.97 15.62 13.10
CA ARG A 339 4.68 14.59 13.87
C ARG A 339 5.52 13.68 12.97
N LEU A 340 5.02 13.41 11.78
CA LEU A 340 5.70 12.62 10.77
C LEU A 340 6.98 13.29 10.26
N LEU A 341 6.89 14.55 9.89
CA LEU A 341 7.99 15.29 9.26
C LEU A 341 8.95 15.92 10.28
N HIS A 342 8.55 16.04 11.54
CA HIS A 342 9.44 16.51 12.61
C HIS A 342 10.69 15.64 12.74
N ASP A 343 10.57 14.31 12.61
CA ASP A 343 11.72 13.40 12.73
C ASP A 343 12.60 13.34 11.46
N ASP A 344 12.25 14.08 10.41
CA ASP A 344 12.86 13.92 9.09
C ASP A 344 14.27 14.49 8.97
N MET A 345 14.65 15.38 9.90
CA MET A 345 16.04 15.85 10.02
C MET A 345 17.01 14.77 10.52
N LYS A 346 16.50 13.65 11.04
CA LYS A 346 17.33 12.53 11.50
C LYS A 346 17.61 11.59 10.34
N GLU A 347 18.68 10.80 10.42
CA GLU A 347 18.96 9.75 9.41
C GLU A 347 17.86 8.67 9.30
N SER A 348 17.03 8.58 10.35
CA SER A 348 15.83 7.74 10.42
C SER A 348 14.58 8.49 9.95
N GLY A 349 14.72 9.64 9.30
CA GLY A 349 13.63 10.40 8.73
C GLY A 349 12.97 9.71 7.54
N LEU A 350 11.74 10.10 7.23
CA LEU A 350 10.98 9.60 6.08
C LEU A 350 11.69 9.85 4.74
N LEU A 351 12.16 11.07 4.47
CA LEU A 351 12.88 11.44 3.24
C LEU A 351 14.24 10.74 3.13
N PRO A 352 15.13 10.74 4.16
CA PRO A 352 16.36 9.95 4.12
C PRO A 352 16.12 8.47 3.84
N VAL A 353 15.09 7.88 4.43
CA VAL A 353 14.73 6.46 4.18
C VAL A 353 14.19 6.26 2.77
N LEU A 354 13.37 7.20 2.23
CA LEU A 354 12.86 7.16 0.85
C LEU A 354 14.03 7.23 -0.13
N ALA A 355 14.98 8.14 0.10
CA ALA A 355 16.17 8.30 -0.72
C ALA A 355 17.06 7.04 -0.69
N LYS A 356 17.26 6.43 0.50
CA LYS A 356 17.99 5.16 0.64
C LYS A 356 17.32 4.04 -0.15
N LEU A 357 15.99 3.92 -0.09
CA LEU A 357 15.25 2.92 -0.85
C LEU A 357 15.36 3.11 -2.36
N ILE A 358 15.17 4.33 -2.85
CA ILE A 358 15.29 4.65 -4.28
C ILE A 358 16.70 4.33 -4.76
N LYS A 359 17.73 4.70 -4.00
CA LYS A 359 19.13 4.40 -4.33
C LYS A 359 19.43 2.89 -4.35
N LYS A 360 18.74 2.11 -3.51
CA LYS A 360 18.91 0.64 -3.41
C LYS A 360 17.92 -0.13 -4.30
N PHE A 361 17.05 0.56 -5.04
CA PHE A 361 16.08 -0.08 -5.91
C PHE A 361 16.79 -0.92 -6.97
N SER A 362 16.33 -2.15 -7.15
CA SER A 362 16.89 -3.07 -8.15
C SER A 362 15.77 -3.70 -8.95
N ALA A 363 15.73 -3.40 -10.25
CA ALA A 363 14.78 -4.01 -11.19
C ALA A 363 14.92 -5.54 -11.31
N ARG A 364 15.99 -6.13 -10.74
CA ARG A 364 16.14 -7.59 -10.62
C ARG A 364 15.31 -8.18 -9.48
N HIS A 365 15.02 -7.39 -8.46
CA HIS A 365 14.37 -7.86 -7.24
C HIS A 365 12.96 -7.30 -7.07
N GLU A 366 12.75 -6.06 -7.52
CA GLU A 366 11.52 -5.32 -7.34
C GLU A 366 10.88 -5.00 -8.70
N PRO A 367 9.55 -5.09 -8.80
CA PRO A 367 8.84 -4.73 -10.01
C PRO A 367 8.87 -3.22 -10.27
N ARG A 368 8.60 -2.82 -11.52
CA ARG A 368 8.53 -1.39 -11.89
C ARG A 368 7.45 -0.65 -11.11
N SER A 369 6.35 -1.32 -10.78
CA SER A 369 5.29 -0.75 -9.93
C SER A 369 5.81 -0.27 -8.57
N ALA A 370 6.80 -0.96 -7.99
CA ALA A 370 7.40 -0.54 -6.72
C ALA A 370 8.18 0.78 -6.85
N ALA A 371 8.87 1.00 -7.99
CA ALA A 371 9.52 2.29 -8.26
C ALA A 371 8.50 3.42 -8.40
N CYS A 372 7.36 3.17 -9.06
CA CYS A 372 6.27 4.16 -9.14
C CYS A 372 5.73 4.52 -7.76
N VAL A 373 5.48 3.51 -6.90
CA VAL A 373 5.00 3.74 -5.52
C VAL A 373 6.02 4.56 -4.71
N LEU A 374 7.32 4.31 -4.86
CA LEU A 374 8.37 5.10 -4.20
C LEU A 374 8.40 6.55 -4.69
N ALA A 375 8.32 6.76 -6.00
CA ALA A 375 8.31 8.10 -6.58
C ALA A 375 7.07 8.89 -6.13
N GLU A 376 5.90 8.26 -6.11
CA GLU A 376 4.67 8.86 -5.61
C GLU A 376 4.74 9.16 -4.11
N ALA A 377 5.33 8.27 -3.30
CA ALA A 377 5.55 8.54 -1.89
C ALA A 377 6.44 9.77 -1.69
N VAL A 378 7.55 9.90 -2.43
CA VAL A 378 8.40 11.11 -2.40
C VAL A 378 7.60 12.35 -2.79
N HIS A 379 6.85 12.28 -3.89
CA HIS A 379 6.04 13.41 -4.35
C HIS A 379 5.05 13.86 -3.26
N LEU A 380 4.37 12.91 -2.62
CA LEU A 380 3.42 13.22 -1.54
C LEU A 380 4.12 13.83 -0.31
N VAL A 381 5.29 13.32 0.08
CA VAL A 381 6.06 13.88 1.21
C VAL A 381 6.50 15.31 0.92
N LEU A 382 7.05 15.58 -0.27
CA LEU A 382 7.45 16.93 -0.67
C LEU A 382 6.25 17.89 -0.69
N ARG A 383 5.11 17.44 -1.22
CA ARG A 383 3.87 18.22 -1.24
C ARG A 383 3.35 18.52 0.18
N LEU A 384 3.46 17.56 1.11
CA LEU A 384 3.11 17.78 2.52
C LEU A 384 4.04 18.80 3.17
N TYR A 385 5.33 18.78 2.84
CA TYR A 385 6.31 19.78 3.27
C TYR A 385 5.96 21.18 2.77
N ASP A 386 5.81 21.34 1.46
CA ASP A 386 5.51 22.63 0.84
C ASP A 386 4.26 23.25 1.46
N ARG A 387 3.23 22.44 1.70
CA ARG A 387 2.00 22.84 2.36
C ARG A 387 2.22 23.32 3.80
N LEU A 388 3.01 22.58 4.59
CA LEU A 388 3.29 22.94 5.98
C LEU A 388 4.15 24.21 6.06
N VAL A 389 5.16 24.34 5.19
CA VAL A 389 6.01 25.54 5.09
C VAL A 389 5.18 26.76 4.68
N ALA A 390 4.27 26.62 3.70
CA ALA A 390 3.39 27.70 3.26
C ALA A 390 2.46 28.19 4.38
N ARG A 391 1.99 27.29 5.26
CA ARG A 391 1.15 27.65 6.42
C ARG A 391 1.89 28.43 7.49
N GLU A 392 3.19 28.22 7.63
CA GLU A 392 4.00 28.80 8.71
C GLU A 392 4.83 30.00 8.27
N GLY A 393 4.52 30.56 7.10
CA GLY A 393 5.22 31.73 6.57
C GLY A 393 6.71 31.46 6.34
N GLY A 394 7.06 30.23 5.92
CA GLY A 394 8.44 29.85 5.63
C GLY A 394 9.26 29.39 6.85
N LYS A 395 8.69 29.42 8.05
CA LYS A 395 9.38 29.04 9.29
C LYS A 395 8.78 27.75 9.85
N PHE A 396 9.10 26.63 9.20
CA PHE A 396 8.83 25.33 9.78
C PHE A 396 9.82 25.07 10.92
N TYR A 397 9.48 25.59 12.11
CA TYR A 397 10.22 25.30 13.33
C TYR A 397 9.91 23.86 13.74
N VAL A 398 10.91 22.99 13.57
CA VAL A 398 10.92 21.63 14.10
C VAL A 398 10.91 21.68 15.62
#